data_AF-A0A5J9STS2-F1
#
_entry.id   AF-A0A5J9STS2-F1
#
_cell.length_a   1.000
_cell.length_b   1.000
_cell.length_c   1.000
_cell.angle_alpha   90.00
_cell.angle_beta   90.00
_cell.angle_gamma   90.00
#
_symmetry.space_group_name_H-M   'P 1'
#
loop_
_entity.id
_entity.type
_entity.pdbx_description
1 polymer ?
#
loop_
_entity_poly.entity_id
_entity_poly.type
_entity_poly.pdbx_seq_one_letter_code
_entity_poly.pdbx_strand_id
1 'polypeptide(L)'
;HLMTNTCNFPGRAGKDLERINKGMHMKLPIHISEGKKRPEVPRQAAKLATEVGIVLRRHIPALPRWNNLQHEQDNLFNYIKKVYVQFSMDTTSKPVISSCDDMLKSGQRQMRYKLKKKYFDNVPESQRITKSPVSSMDDNQWAELLKLWSSPQHMVWQNLKAPRSLSVNLMLNS
;
A
#
# COMPACT_ATOMS: atom_id res chain seq x y z
N HIS A 1 20.11 24.59 9.70
CA HIS A 1 19.28 24.46 8.49
C HIS A 1 18.88 22.99 8.32
N LEU A 2 17.66 22.60 8.73
CA LEU A 2 17.19 21.22 8.64
C LEU A 2 16.65 20.95 7.24
N MET A 3 17.33 20.08 6.49
CA MET A 3 16.82 19.56 5.22
C MET A 3 15.71 18.55 5.50
N THR A 4 14.46 18.97 5.32
CA THR A 4 13.30 18.09 5.24
C THR A 4 13.33 17.37 3.90
N ASN A 5 14.12 16.29 3.83
CA ASN A 5 14.10 15.36 2.71
C ASN A 5 12.76 14.61 2.72
N THR A 6 11.76 15.22 2.10
CA THR A 6 10.52 14.54 1.73
C THR A 6 10.86 13.48 0.67
N CYS A 7 10.83 12.23 1.09
CA CYS A 7 11.12 11.08 0.25
C CYS A 7 10.00 10.87 -0.78
N ASN A 8 10.04 11.61 -1.88
CA ASN A 8 9.26 11.25 -3.06
C ASN A 8 9.72 9.86 -3.53
N PHE A 9 8.83 8.85 -3.46
CA PHE A 9 9.03 7.62 -4.22
C PHE A 9 9.27 8.03 -5.68
N PRO A 10 10.38 7.62 -6.33
CA PRO A 10 10.67 8.01 -7.70
C PRO A 10 9.84 7.17 -8.65
N GLY A 11 8.52 7.37 -8.62
CA GLY A 11 7.63 7.06 -9.72
C GLY A 11 7.12 8.39 -10.24
N ARG A 12 7.21 8.63 -11.55
CA ARG A 12 6.59 9.80 -12.20
C ARG A 12 5.16 9.95 -11.66
N ALA A 13 4.97 10.92 -10.79
CA ALA A 13 3.81 10.98 -9.92
C ALA A 13 2.61 11.55 -10.67
N GLY A 14 2.06 10.80 -11.64
CA GLY A 14 0.74 11.06 -12.25
C GLY A 14 0.50 12.45 -12.84
N LYS A 15 1.49 13.35 -12.93
CA LYS A 15 1.29 14.75 -13.32
C LYS A 15 0.72 14.89 -14.73
N ASP A 16 1.22 14.07 -15.65
CA ASP A 16 0.71 14.01 -17.02
C ASP A 16 -0.73 13.44 -17.06
N LEU A 17 -1.02 12.53 -16.15
CA LEU A 17 -2.32 11.89 -16.02
C LEU A 17 -3.38 12.81 -15.40
N GLU A 18 -2.98 13.59 -14.39
CA GLU A 18 -3.77 14.66 -13.79
C GLU A 18 -4.05 15.78 -14.80
N ARG A 19 -3.08 16.11 -15.67
CA ARG A 19 -3.26 17.06 -16.76
C ARG A 19 -4.28 16.57 -17.78
N ILE A 20 -4.24 15.28 -18.15
CA ILE A 20 -5.21 14.66 -19.06
C ILE A 20 -6.62 14.63 -18.43
N ASN A 21 -6.74 14.31 -17.14
CA ASN A 21 -8.03 14.28 -16.45
C ASN A 21 -8.63 15.68 -16.29
N LYS A 22 -7.82 16.73 -16.09
CA LYS A 22 -8.30 18.12 -16.03
C LYS A 22 -8.80 18.62 -17.40
N GLY A 23 -8.25 18.11 -18.50
CA GLY A 23 -8.68 18.48 -19.86
C GLY A 23 -9.98 17.81 -20.32
N MET A 24 -10.36 16.68 -19.72
CA MET A 24 -11.65 16.04 -19.94
C MET A 24 -12.55 16.32 -18.73
N HIS A 25 -13.50 17.25 -18.85
CA HIS A 25 -14.49 17.52 -17.82
C HIS A 25 -15.48 16.36 -17.52
N MET A 26 -15.22 15.16 -18.05
CA MET A 26 -16.04 13.96 -17.89
C MET A 26 -15.23 12.87 -17.18
N LYS A 27 -15.77 12.35 -16.06
CA LYS A 27 -15.20 11.17 -15.38
C LYS A 27 -15.31 9.96 -16.30
N LEU A 28 -14.25 9.15 -16.38
CA LEU A 28 -14.28 7.92 -17.18
C LEU A 28 -15.27 6.92 -16.53
N PRO A 29 -16.30 6.43 -17.26
CA PRO A 29 -17.19 5.42 -16.74
C PRO A 29 -16.47 4.08 -16.60
N ILE A 30 -16.72 3.40 -15.49
CA ILE A 30 -16.18 2.09 -15.18
C ILE A 30 -17.33 1.14 -14.87
N HIS A 31 -17.35 0.02 -15.58
CA HIS A 31 -18.22 -1.11 -15.30
C HIS A 31 -17.36 -2.32 -14.92
N ILE A 32 -17.73 -3.02 -13.86
CA ILE A 32 -17.09 -4.25 -13.40
C ILE A 32 -18.17 -5.31 -13.30
N SER A 33 -18.06 -6.34 -14.13
CA SER A 33 -18.98 -7.46 -14.15
C SER A 33 -18.80 -8.33 -12.90
N GLU A 34 -19.85 -9.06 -12.54
CA GLU A 34 -19.82 -9.95 -11.38
C GLU A 34 -18.69 -10.99 -11.51
N GLY A 35 -18.01 -11.25 -10.38
CA GLY A 35 -16.85 -12.15 -10.33
C GLY A 35 -15.56 -11.60 -10.96
N LYS A 36 -15.56 -10.40 -11.56
CA LYS A 36 -14.35 -9.78 -12.12
C LYS A 36 -13.71 -8.82 -11.13
N LYS A 37 -12.38 -8.84 -11.08
CA LYS A 37 -11.59 -7.89 -10.26
C LYS A 37 -11.31 -6.56 -10.95
N ARG A 38 -11.51 -6.48 -12.28
CA ARG A 38 -11.20 -5.32 -13.11
C ARG A 38 -12.22 -5.17 -14.25
N PRO A 39 -12.35 -3.97 -14.83
CA PRO A 39 -13.12 -3.77 -16.05
C PRO A 39 -12.59 -4.65 -17.18
N GLU A 40 -13.49 -5.10 -18.06
CA GLU A 40 -13.10 -5.92 -19.21
C GLU A 40 -12.42 -5.10 -20.30
N VAL A 41 -12.81 -3.83 -20.43
CA VAL A 41 -12.19 -2.91 -21.39
C VAL A 41 -10.76 -2.60 -20.94
N PRO A 42 -9.72 -2.99 -21.72
CA PRO A 42 -8.32 -2.87 -21.28
C PRO A 42 -7.90 -1.45 -20.94
N ARG A 43 -8.38 -0.46 -21.72
CA ARG A 43 -8.11 0.96 -21.47
C ARG A 43 -8.65 1.44 -20.12
N GLN A 44 -9.87 1.00 -19.76
CA GLN A 44 -10.47 1.32 -18.47
C GLN A 44 -9.73 0.61 -17.33
N ALA A 45 -9.38 -0.66 -17.51
CA ALA A 45 -8.64 -1.44 -16.52
C ALA A 45 -7.25 -0.87 -16.22
N ALA A 46 -6.49 -0.50 -17.26
CA ALA A 46 -5.18 0.11 -17.12
C ALA A 46 -5.25 1.47 -16.41
N LYS A 47 -6.23 2.30 -16.78
CA LYS A 47 -6.47 3.59 -16.16
C LYS A 47 -6.87 3.44 -14.69
N LEU A 48 -7.83 2.56 -14.39
CA LEU A 48 -8.24 2.23 -13.02
C LEU A 48 -7.02 1.80 -12.20
N ALA A 49 -6.27 0.80 -12.65
CA ALA A 49 -5.10 0.29 -11.94
C ALA A 49 -4.05 1.38 -11.61
N THR A 50 -3.88 2.35 -12.52
CA THR A 50 -2.94 3.45 -12.31
C THR A 50 -3.45 4.43 -11.25
N GLU A 51 -4.68 4.92 -11.39
CA GLU A 51 -5.27 5.91 -10.49
C GLU A 51 -5.48 5.36 -9.08
N VAL A 52 -6.01 4.14 -8.97
CA VAL A 52 -6.25 3.52 -7.68
C VAL A 52 -4.96 3.20 -6.93
N GLY A 53 -3.87 2.92 -7.67
CA GLY A 53 -2.54 2.81 -7.10
C GLY A 53 -1.98 4.15 -6.62
N ILE A 54 -2.27 5.26 -7.31
CA ILE A 54 -1.89 6.61 -6.87
C ILE A 54 -2.66 7.00 -5.61
N VAL A 55 -3.99 6.81 -5.61
CA VAL A 55 -4.85 7.08 -4.46
C VAL A 55 -4.37 6.33 -3.23
N LEU A 56 -4.08 5.03 -3.38
CA LEU A 56 -3.56 4.20 -2.31
C LEU A 56 -2.27 4.78 -1.71
N ARG A 57 -1.26 5.05 -2.54
CA ARG A 57 0.06 5.52 -2.07
C ARG A 57 0.03 6.92 -1.44
N ARG A 58 -0.87 7.79 -1.89
CA ARG A 58 -0.94 9.17 -1.43
C ARG A 58 -1.82 9.35 -0.20
N HIS A 59 -2.83 8.50 -0.02
CA HIS A 59 -3.91 8.79 0.91
C HIS A 59 -4.25 7.68 1.89
N ILE A 60 -3.78 6.46 1.66
CA ILE A 60 -4.09 5.34 2.55
C ILE A 60 -2.81 4.95 3.31
N PRO A 61 -2.83 4.93 4.66
CA PRO A 61 -1.69 4.46 5.44
C PRO A 61 -1.48 2.96 5.22
N ALA A 62 -0.23 2.50 5.23
CA ALA A 62 0.03 1.07 5.20
C ALA A 62 -0.27 0.46 6.58
N LEU A 63 -1.29 -0.40 6.64
CA LEU A 63 -1.77 -0.97 7.90
C LEU A 63 -0.95 -2.21 8.27
N PRO A 64 -0.55 -2.41 9.55
CA PRO A 64 0.21 -3.57 9.99
C PRO A 64 -0.58 -4.87 9.85
N ARG A 65 -1.86 -4.87 10.21
CA ARG A 65 -2.72 -6.05 10.18
C ARG A 65 -4.07 -5.69 9.56
N TRP A 66 -4.57 -6.59 8.73
CA TRP A 66 -5.93 -6.55 8.19
C TRP A 66 -6.82 -7.42 9.08
N ASN A 67 -7.00 -7.04 10.36
CA ASN A 67 -7.91 -7.74 11.27
C ASN A 67 -8.88 -6.82 12.06
N ASN A 68 -8.85 -5.50 11.84
CA ASN A 68 -9.73 -4.58 12.57
C ASN A 68 -10.89 -4.21 11.66
N LEU A 69 -12.00 -4.94 11.76
CA LEU A 69 -13.17 -4.81 10.89
C LEU A 69 -13.64 -3.35 10.72
N GLN A 70 -13.64 -2.57 11.80
CA GLN A 70 -14.08 -1.17 11.77
C GLN A 70 -13.11 -0.25 11.01
N HIS A 71 -11.81 -0.32 11.32
CA HIS A 71 -10.78 0.44 10.60
C HIS A 71 -10.65 0.00 9.14
N GLU A 72 -10.88 -1.29 8.83
CA GLU A 72 -10.89 -1.79 7.47
C GLU A 72 -12.04 -1.20 6.65
N GLN A 73 -13.23 -1.16 7.25
CA GLN A 73 -14.41 -0.65 6.58
C GLN A 73 -14.30 0.87 6.33
N ASP A 74 -13.79 1.63 7.29
CA ASP A 74 -13.52 3.07 7.13
C ASP A 74 -12.45 3.34 6.08
N ASN A 75 -11.36 2.58 6.08
CA ASN A 75 -10.28 2.72 5.10
C ASN A 75 -10.75 2.32 3.70
N LEU A 76 -11.54 1.26 3.57
CA LEU A 76 -12.14 0.85 2.31
C LEU A 76 -13.14 1.90 1.80
N PHE A 77 -13.99 2.43 2.66
CA PHE A 77 -14.94 3.48 2.30
C PHE A 77 -14.22 4.77 1.87
N ASN A 78 -13.22 5.21 2.62
CA ASN A 78 -12.37 6.35 2.27
C ASN A 78 -11.64 6.12 0.93
N TYR A 79 -11.13 4.92 0.72
CA TYR A 79 -10.49 4.52 -0.53
C TYR A 79 -11.47 4.58 -1.71
N ILE A 80 -12.64 3.94 -1.61
CA ILE A 80 -13.70 3.96 -2.62
C ILE A 80 -14.12 5.39 -2.93
N LYS A 81 -14.36 6.22 -1.90
CA LYS A 81 -14.73 7.62 -2.05
C LYS A 81 -13.69 8.40 -2.87
N LYS A 82 -12.40 8.17 -2.62
CA LYS A 82 -11.31 8.81 -3.39
C LYS A 82 -11.19 8.27 -4.81
N VAL A 83 -11.45 6.99 -5.03
CA VAL A 83 -11.49 6.39 -6.38
C VAL A 83 -12.68 6.93 -7.19
N TYR A 84 -13.84 7.11 -6.56
CA TYR A 84 -15.03 7.71 -7.16
C TYR A 84 -14.84 9.18 -7.58
N VAL A 85 -13.92 9.91 -6.95
CA VAL A 85 -13.56 11.25 -7.44
C VAL A 85 -12.97 11.19 -8.86
N GLN A 86 -12.27 10.10 -9.21
CA GLN A 86 -11.58 9.94 -10.49
C GLN A 86 -12.45 9.28 -11.58
N PHE A 87 -13.48 8.52 -11.22
CA PHE A 87 -14.25 7.69 -12.14
C PHE A 87 -15.76 7.78 -11.89
N SER A 88 -16.55 7.53 -12.93
CA SER A 88 -17.99 7.32 -12.79
C SER A 88 -18.25 5.82 -12.63
N MET A 89 -18.69 5.40 -11.44
CA MET A 89 -18.98 3.99 -11.13
C MET A 89 -20.11 3.90 -10.11
N ASP A 90 -20.83 2.79 -10.11
CA ASP A 90 -21.82 2.48 -9.09
C ASP A 90 -21.11 1.99 -7.81
N THR A 91 -20.98 2.87 -6.82
CA THR A 91 -20.34 2.57 -5.53
C THR A 91 -21.18 1.68 -4.63
N THR A 92 -22.44 1.45 -4.96
CA THR A 92 -23.34 0.53 -4.23
C THR A 92 -23.28 -0.90 -4.79
N SER A 93 -22.70 -1.05 -5.99
CA SER A 93 -22.55 -2.33 -6.66
C SER A 93 -21.57 -3.25 -5.92
N LYS A 94 -22.04 -4.43 -5.52
CA LYS A 94 -21.22 -5.50 -4.92
C LYS A 94 -19.92 -5.81 -5.69
N PRO A 95 -19.93 -5.98 -7.03
CA PRO A 95 -18.70 -6.24 -7.78
C PRO A 95 -17.70 -5.08 -7.73
N VAL A 96 -18.15 -3.82 -7.71
CA VAL A 96 -17.27 -2.65 -7.60
C VAL A 96 -16.63 -2.58 -6.21
N ILE A 97 -17.42 -2.81 -5.15
CA ILE A 97 -16.91 -2.84 -3.77
C ILE A 97 -15.88 -3.96 -3.61
N SER A 98 -16.19 -5.18 -4.09
CA SER A 98 -15.29 -6.33 -4.01
C SER A 98 -14.00 -6.11 -4.79
N SER A 99 -14.09 -5.54 -5.99
CA SER A 99 -12.90 -5.15 -6.78
C SER A 99 -12.04 -4.12 -6.04
N CYS A 100 -12.63 -3.10 -5.44
CA CYS A 100 -11.90 -2.09 -4.68
C CYS A 100 -11.23 -2.68 -3.44
N ASP A 101 -11.90 -3.58 -2.72
CA ASP A 101 -11.33 -4.30 -1.59
C ASP A 101 -10.12 -5.16 -1.99
N ASP A 102 -10.23 -5.91 -3.08
CA ASP A 102 -9.12 -6.70 -3.64
C ASP A 102 -7.92 -5.83 -4.02
N MET A 103 -8.15 -4.69 -4.70
CA MET A 103 -7.10 -3.75 -5.08
C MET A 103 -6.46 -3.09 -3.86
N LEU A 104 -7.26 -2.75 -2.84
CA LEU A 104 -6.78 -2.19 -1.60
C LEU A 104 -5.89 -3.20 -0.85
N LYS A 105 -6.36 -4.44 -0.64
CA LYS A 105 -5.60 -5.51 0.02
C LYS A 105 -4.29 -5.82 -0.69
N SER A 106 -4.33 -6.00 -2.01
CA SER A 106 -3.13 -6.30 -2.80
C SER A 106 -2.13 -5.14 -2.80
N GLY A 107 -2.61 -3.90 -2.90
CA GLY A 107 -1.79 -2.71 -2.83
C GLY A 107 -1.15 -2.50 -1.45
N GLN A 108 -1.91 -2.70 -0.37
CA GLN A 108 -1.43 -2.66 1.01
C GLN A 108 -0.27 -3.63 1.24
N ARG A 109 -0.42 -4.87 0.75
CA ARG A 109 0.64 -5.88 0.79
C ARG A 109 1.90 -5.41 0.07
N GLN A 110 1.77 -4.82 -1.12
CA GLN A 110 2.90 -4.30 -1.87
C GLN A 110 3.58 -3.11 -1.18
N MET A 111 2.80 -2.19 -0.60
CA MET A 111 3.34 -1.06 0.15
C MET A 111 4.14 -1.52 1.36
N ARG A 112 3.58 -2.44 2.17
CA ARG A 112 4.31 -3.04 3.31
C ARG A 112 5.61 -3.70 2.88
N TYR A 113 5.58 -4.50 1.80
CA TYR A 113 6.78 -5.15 1.28
C TYR A 113 7.86 -4.14 0.90
N LYS A 114 7.50 -3.07 0.16
CA LYS A 114 8.45 -2.03 -0.25
C LYS A 114 9.04 -1.26 0.94
N LEU A 115 8.21 -0.94 1.92
CA LEU A 115 8.64 -0.26 3.14
C LEU A 115 9.60 -1.13 3.95
N LYS A 116 9.21 -2.39 4.20
CA LYS A 116 10.02 -3.36 4.94
C LYS A 116 11.38 -3.59 4.27
N LYS A 117 11.38 -3.85 2.96
CA LYS A 117 12.61 -4.09 2.19
C LYS A 117 13.58 -2.91 2.24
N LYS A 118 13.06 -1.67 2.23
CA LYS A 118 13.90 -0.46 2.15
C LYS A 118 14.37 0.03 3.51
N TYR A 119 13.54 -0.07 4.55
CA TYR A 119 13.79 0.59 5.84
C TYR A 119 13.95 -0.39 7.01
N PHE A 120 13.82 -1.71 6.79
CA PHE A 120 13.90 -2.71 7.86
C PHE A 120 14.86 -3.86 7.56
N ASP A 121 14.68 -4.60 6.45
CA ASP A 121 15.34 -5.91 6.26
C ASP A 121 16.88 -5.88 6.28
N ASN A 122 17.50 -4.81 5.78
CA ASN A 122 18.96 -4.65 5.75
C ASN A 122 19.43 -3.43 6.54
N VAL A 123 18.63 -2.96 7.51
CA VAL A 123 18.93 -1.77 8.31
C VAL A 123 19.18 -2.20 9.75
N PRO A 124 20.40 -1.95 10.29
CA PRO A 124 20.70 -2.21 11.69
C PRO A 124 19.71 -1.49 12.60
N GLU A 125 19.37 -2.08 13.75
CA GLU A 125 18.38 -1.51 14.67
C GLU A 125 18.71 -0.08 15.09
N SER A 126 19.98 0.21 15.34
CA SER A 126 20.49 1.55 15.69
C SER A 126 20.30 2.61 14.59
N GLN A 127 20.12 2.20 13.34
CA GLN A 127 19.96 3.08 12.17
C GLN A 127 18.52 3.09 11.64
N ARG A 128 17.60 2.37 12.28
CA ARG A 128 16.20 2.34 11.84
C ARG A 128 15.56 3.71 12.08
N ILE A 129 14.93 4.24 11.03
CA ILE A 129 14.17 5.47 11.13
C ILE A 129 12.97 5.26 12.05
N THR A 130 12.81 6.15 13.02
CA THR A 130 11.66 6.15 13.95
C THR A 130 10.49 6.98 13.45
N LYS A 131 10.74 7.86 12.47
CA LYS A 131 9.73 8.68 11.81
C LYS A 131 9.22 8.01 10.54
N SER A 132 7.95 8.25 10.23
CA SER A 132 7.29 7.73 9.05
C SER A 132 8.02 8.19 7.78
N PRO A 133 8.45 7.27 6.91
CA PRO A 133 9.09 7.61 5.64
C PRO A 133 8.10 8.07 4.56
N VAL A 134 6.79 8.04 4.84
CA VAL A 134 5.73 8.33 3.86
C VAL A 134 4.70 9.29 4.43
N SER A 135 4.28 10.27 3.64
CA SER A 135 3.33 11.29 4.10
C SER A 135 1.91 10.77 4.33
N SER A 136 1.58 9.57 3.81
CA SER A 136 0.25 8.97 3.96
C SER A 136 0.08 8.22 5.28
N MET A 137 1.11 8.18 6.13
CA MET A 137 1.16 7.43 7.39
C MET A 137 1.80 8.30 8.46
N ASP A 138 1.24 8.26 9.66
CA ASP A 138 1.83 8.94 10.82
C ASP A 138 2.91 8.10 11.52
N ASP A 139 3.63 8.72 12.46
CA ASP A 139 4.73 8.08 13.18
C ASP A 139 4.26 6.93 14.10
N ASN A 140 3.01 6.97 14.61
CA ASN A 140 2.46 5.93 15.47
C ASN A 140 2.17 4.66 14.65
N GLN A 141 1.52 4.82 13.50
CA GLN A 141 1.25 3.75 12.54
C GLN A 141 2.57 3.13 12.01
N TRP A 142 3.59 3.96 11.80
CA TRP A 142 4.92 3.47 11.43
C TRP A 142 5.56 2.65 12.56
N ALA A 143 5.47 3.11 13.81
CA ALA A 143 5.97 2.38 14.97
C ALA A 143 5.26 1.03 15.14
N GLU A 144 3.95 0.94 14.87
CA GLU A 144 3.23 -0.34 14.88
C GLU A 144 3.74 -1.32 13.82
N LEU A 145 4.10 -0.84 12.62
CA LEU A 145 4.71 -1.66 11.58
C LEU A 145 6.09 -2.18 12.00
N LEU A 146 6.92 -1.32 12.59
CA LEU A 146 8.22 -1.73 13.11
C LEU A 146 8.06 -2.80 14.19
N LYS A 147 7.14 -2.58 15.15
CA LYS A 147 6.82 -3.56 16.20
C LYS A 147 6.36 -4.90 15.62
N LEU A 148 5.53 -4.87 14.58
CA LEU A 148 5.08 -6.08 13.88
C LEU A 148 6.26 -6.84 13.25
N TRP A 149 7.14 -6.14 12.54
CA TRP A 149 8.26 -6.79 11.84
C TRP A 149 9.35 -7.29 12.77
N SER A 150 9.54 -6.67 13.92
CA SER A 150 10.43 -7.13 14.99
C SER A 150 9.86 -8.28 15.82
N SER A 151 8.60 -8.70 15.60
CA SER A 151 8.02 -9.82 16.35
C SER A 151 8.74 -11.15 16.05
N PRO A 152 8.96 -12.03 17.05
CA PRO A 152 9.67 -13.30 16.87
C PRO A 152 9.11 -14.15 15.73
N GLN A 153 7.78 -14.20 15.59
CA GLN A 153 7.11 -14.91 14.49
C GLN A 153 7.55 -14.42 13.11
N HIS A 154 7.76 -13.11 12.94
CA HIS A 154 8.21 -12.53 11.66
C HIS A 154 9.72 -12.64 11.45
N MET A 155 10.51 -12.76 12.53
CA MET A 155 11.96 -12.97 12.47
C MET A 155 12.35 -14.42 12.16
N VAL A 156 11.59 -15.41 12.65
CA VAL A 156 11.82 -16.83 12.34
C VAL A 156 11.78 -17.08 10.83
N TRP A 157 10.86 -16.42 10.10
CA TRP A 157 10.81 -16.47 8.63
C TRP A 157 12.03 -15.84 7.93
N GLN A 158 12.77 -14.94 8.59
CA GLN A 158 14.02 -14.39 8.05
C GLN A 158 15.18 -15.36 8.27
N ASN A 159 15.27 -15.94 9.48
CA ASN A 159 16.32 -16.89 9.84
C ASN A 159 16.26 -18.19 9.03
N LEU A 160 15.05 -18.63 8.63
CA LEU A 160 14.85 -19.79 7.74
C LEU A 160 15.27 -19.53 6.28
N LYS A 161 15.47 -18.27 5.89
CA LYS A 161 15.92 -17.88 4.53
C LYS A 161 17.43 -17.62 4.45
N ALA A 162 18.12 -17.56 5.58
CA ALA A 162 19.57 -17.47 5.59
C ALA A 162 20.18 -18.81 5.10
N PRO A 163 21.31 -18.80 4.38
CA PRO A 163 22.01 -20.02 4.05
C PRO A 163 22.35 -20.78 5.35
N ARG A 164 22.18 -22.11 5.30
CA ARG A 164 22.22 -23.04 6.44
C ARG A 164 23.49 -22.96 7.30
N SER A 165 24.53 -22.27 6.84
CA SER A 165 25.79 -22.05 7.55
C SER A 165 25.70 -21.02 8.70
N LEU A 166 24.73 -20.10 8.69
CA LEU A 166 24.57 -19.09 9.76
C LEU A 166 23.63 -19.53 10.88
N SER A 167 22.70 -20.46 10.61
CA SER A 167 21.72 -20.92 11.59
C SER A 167 22.33 -21.77 12.71
N VAL A 168 23.46 -22.44 12.46
CA VAL A 168 24.12 -23.32 13.44
C VAL A 168 24.87 -22.52 14.53
N ASN A 169 25.47 -21.38 14.17
CA ASN A 169 26.26 -20.57 15.12
C ASN A 169 25.41 -19.83 16.17
N LEU A 170 24.12 -19.60 15.90
CA LEU A 170 23.20 -18.97 16.85
C LEU A 170 22.62 -19.95 17.88
N MET A 171 22.62 -21.26 17.59
CA MET A 171 22.12 -22.28 18.53
C MET A 171 23.19 -22.85 19.47
N LEU A 172 24.48 -22.61 19.19
CA LEU A 172 25.60 -23.13 19.99
C LEU A 172 26.14 -22.13 21.02
N ASN A 173 25.66 -20.89 21.03
CA ASN A 173 26.12 -19.82 21.94
C ASN A 173 25.01 -19.34 22.90
N SER A 174 24.01 -20.19 23.21
CA SER A 174 22.95 -19.92 24.20
C SER A 174 23.03 -20.90 25.36
#